data_AF-A0A3C0TWT7-F1
#
_entry.id   AF-A0A3C0TWT7-F1
#
_cell.length_a   1.000
_cell.length_b   1.000
_cell.length_c   1.000
_cell.angle_alpha   90.00
_cell.angle_beta   90.00
_cell.angle_gamma   90.00
#
_symmetry.space_group_name_H-M   'P 1'
#
loop_
_entity.id
_entity.type
_entity.pdbx_description
1 polymer ?
#
loop_
_entity_poly.entity_id
_entity_poly.type
_entity_poly.pdbx_seq_one_letter_code
_entity_poly.pdbx_strand_id
1 'polypeptide(L)'
;YAITHASLHDGFPGNSGANEITGGSPAYARKAVTKNAAASRALTFTANPVFDVASGVTVRWWGGWTASTAGTCLAYGPVGGTPFEFICDLTAETVIAPAHGLSNGQMIVFYGGTVPGGLTEGTIYYVISAATDNFQVSATSGGSAINLTAQAAATVLCSRIIPEAFGSQGTFTLQSLTIAINK
;
A
#
# COMPACT_ATOMS: atom_id res chain seq x y z
N TYR A 1 -18.02 11.79 2.93
CA TYR A 1 -18.46 10.96 1.78
C TYR A 1 -18.14 9.50 2.03
N ALA A 2 -19.04 8.58 1.68
CA ALA A 2 -18.85 7.15 1.91
C ALA A 2 -18.10 6.52 0.73
N ILE A 3 -17.18 5.58 1.04
CA ILE A 3 -16.63 4.65 0.05
C ILE A 3 -17.71 3.63 -0.25
N THR A 4 -18.03 3.46 -1.53
CA THR A 4 -19.06 2.55 -2.05
C THR A 4 -18.47 1.51 -3.00
N HIS A 5 -17.24 1.72 -3.49
CA HIS A 5 -16.56 0.81 -4.41
C HIS A 5 -15.09 0.65 -4.06
N ALA A 6 -14.52 -0.50 -4.40
CA ALA A 6 -13.10 -0.77 -4.35
C ALA A 6 -12.53 -1.03 -5.75
N SER A 7 -11.25 -0.72 -5.93
CA SER A 7 -10.48 -0.93 -7.17
C SER A 7 -9.13 -1.59 -6.86
N LEU A 8 -8.47 -2.08 -7.91
CA LEU A 8 -7.10 -2.58 -7.88
C LEU A 8 -6.20 -1.73 -8.77
N HIS A 9 -4.93 -1.65 -8.39
CA HIS A 9 -3.95 -0.80 -9.05
C HIS A 9 -2.61 -1.50 -9.20
N ASP A 10 -1.93 -1.27 -10.32
CA ASP A 10 -0.60 -1.82 -10.61
C ASP A 10 0.54 -0.88 -10.22
N GLY A 11 0.22 0.32 -9.75
CA GLY A 11 1.16 1.32 -9.23
C GLY A 11 0.54 2.13 -8.10
N PHE A 12 1.30 3.09 -7.56
CA PHE A 12 0.82 3.94 -6.47
C PHE A 12 -0.40 4.76 -6.90
N PRO A 13 -1.57 4.65 -6.22
CA PRO A 13 -2.77 5.36 -6.66
C PRO A 13 -2.75 6.85 -6.34
N GLY A 14 -2.12 7.23 -5.21
CA GLY A 14 -2.25 8.56 -4.64
C GLY A 14 -3.71 9.00 -4.46
N ASN A 15 -3.91 10.31 -4.27
CA ASN A 15 -5.25 10.89 -4.08
C ASN A 15 -6.10 10.92 -5.36
N SER A 16 -5.50 10.74 -6.53
CA SER A 16 -6.22 10.70 -7.81
C SER A 16 -6.74 9.30 -8.15
N GLY A 17 -6.24 8.25 -7.51
CA GLY A 17 -6.52 6.87 -7.89
C GLY A 17 -5.88 6.49 -9.23
N ALA A 18 -4.66 6.99 -9.49
CA ALA A 18 -3.88 6.65 -10.67
C ALA A 18 -3.57 5.14 -10.74
N ASN A 19 -3.11 4.65 -11.89
CA ASN A 19 -2.66 3.26 -12.05
C ASN A 19 -3.76 2.21 -11.79
N GLU A 20 -5.04 2.55 -11.98
CA GLU A 20 -6.12 1.56 -11.88
C GLU A 20 -6.01 0.55 -13.03
N ILE A 21 -6.09 -0.74 -12.70
CA ILE A 21 -5.97 -1.82 -13.69
C ILE A 21 -7.18 -1.87 -14.62
N THR A 22 -7.03 -2.47 -15.80
CA THR A 22 -8.11 -2.64 -16.79
C THR A 22 -7.94 -3.95 -17.57
N GLY A 23 -8.93 -4.31 -18.40
CA GLY A 23 -8.86 -5.45 -19.32
C GLY A 23 -9.33 -6.79 -18.74
N GLY A 24 -9.01 -7.88 -19.43
CA GLY A 24 -9.38 -9.24 -19.03
C GLY A 24 -10.68 -9.75 -19.67
N SER A 25 -10.94 -11.05 -19.48
CA SER A 25 -12.18 -11.73 -19.84
C SER A 25 -12.44 -12.87 -18.83
N PRO A 26 -13.34 -12.72 -17.85
CA PRO A 26 -14.20 -11.55 -17.61
C PRO A 26 -13.42 -10.26 -17.37
N ALA A 27 -13.98 -9.13 -17.81
CA ALA A 27 -13.32 -7.84 -17.70
C ALA A 27 -13.25 -7.37 -16.25
N TYR A 28 -12.12 -6.78 -15.88
CA TYR A 28 -11.95 -6.06 -14.63
C TYR A 28 -13.01 -4.95 -14.51
N ALA A 29 -13.58 -4.82 -13.32
CA ALA A 29 -14.41 -3.69 -12.93
C ALA A 29 -14.26 -3.43 -11.43
N ARG A 30 -14.45 -2.18 -11.02
CA ARG A 30 -14.59 -1.83 -9.60
C ARG A 30 -15.72 -2.64 -8.98
N LYS A 31 -15.52 -3.12 -7.76
CA LYS A 31 -16.51 -3.95 -7.05
C LYS A 31 -17.18 -3.12 -5.97
N ALA A 32 -18.50 -3.23 -5.88
CA ALA A 32 -19.26 -2.56 -4.82
C ALA A 32 -18.84 -3.09 -3.45
N VAL A 33 -18.75 -2.20 -2.48
CA VAL A 33 -18.40 -2.52 -1.10
C VAL A 33 -19.30 -1.77 -0.13
N THR A 34 -19.68 -2.45 0.94
CA THR A 34 -20.37 -1.85 2.07
C THR A 34 -19.36 -1.66 3.19
N LYS A 35 -19.31 -0.47 3.79
CA LYS A 35 -18.58 -0.24 5.04
C LYS A 35 -19.37 -0.86 6.18
N ASN A 36 -18.74 -1.66 7.03
CA ASN A 36 -19.21 -1.72 8.41
C ASN A 36 -18.78 -0.43 9.13
N ALA A 37 -19.60 0.03 10.09
CA ALA A 37 -19.18 1.08 11.01
C ALA A 37 -17.78 0.74 11.53
N ALA A 38 -16.84 1.69 11.45
CA ALA A 38 -15.46 1.48 11.83
C ALA A 38 -15.37 1.21 13.35
N ALA A 39 -15.48 -0.04 13.76
CA ALA A 39 -14.90 -0.46 15.01
C ALA A 39 -13.39 -0.47 14.80
N SER A 40 -12.68 0.39 15.54
CA SER A 40 -11.21 0.36 15.62
C SER A 40 -10.45 0.64 14.32
N ARG A 41 -10.81 1.68 13.56
CA ARG A 41 -9.91 2.26 12.53
C ARG A 41 -9.53 1.25 11.43
N ALA A 42 -10.49 0.45 10.95
CA ALA A 42 -10.33 -0.47 9.83
C ALA A 42 -11.43 -0.26 8.78
N LEU A 43 -11.08 -0.30 7.49
CA LEU A 43 -12.06 -0.47 6.41
C LEU A 43 -12.35 -1.96 6.26
N THR A 44 -13.23 -2.48 7.11
CA THR A 44 -13.72 -3.84 6.95
C THR A 44 -14.81 -3.85 5.89
N PHE A 45 -14.56 -4.51 4.76
CA PHE A 45 -15.56 -4.74 3.73
C PHE A 45 -16.46 -5.91 4.18
N THR A 46 -17.78 -5.70 4.20
CA THR A 46 -18.74 -6.70 4.69
C THR A 46 -18.75 -8.00 3.86
N ALA A 47 -18.24 -7.94 2.63
CA ALA A 47 -17.83 -9.08 1.82
C ALA A 47 -16.51 -8.72 1.12
N ASN A 48 -15.51 -9.60 1.17
CA ASN A 48 -14.24 -9.38 0.47
C ASN A 48 -14.51 -9.33 -1.04
N PRO A 49 -14.33 -8.17 -1.71
CA PRO A 49 -14.65 -8.08 -3.14
C PRO A 49 -13.67 -8.94 -3.95
N VAL A 50 -14.22 -9.67 -4.92
CA VAL A 50 -13.47 -10.51 -5.85
C VAL A 50 -13.39 -9.80 -7.21
N PHE A 51 -12.18 -9.51 -7.64
CA PHE A 51 -11.86 -8.83 -8.89
C PHE A 51 -11.39 -9.83 -9.92
N ASP A 52 -11.83 -9.64 -11.17
CA ASP A 52 -11.26 -10.32 -12.32
C ASP A 52 -9.98 -9.57 -12.72
N VAL A 53 -8.87 -10.28 -12.92
CA VAL A 53 -7.56 -9.71 -13.20
C VAL A 53 -6.98 -10.33 -14.46
N ALA A 54 -6.65 -9.49 -15.44
CA ALA A 54 -6.12 -9.92 -16.73
C ALA A 54 -4.71 -10.53 -16.60
N SER A 55 -4.33 -11.36 -17.57
CA SER A 55 -2.96 -11.86 -17.68
C SER A 55 -1.96 -10.71 -17.89
N GLY A 56 -0.77 -10.81 -17.31
CA GLY A 56 0.28 -9.81 -17.38
C GLY A 56 0.13 -8.66 -16.37
N VAL A 57 -0.96 -8.62 -15.60
CA VAL A 57 -1.18 -7.60 -14.56
C VAL A 57 -0.47 -8.01 -13.27
N THR A 58 0.15 -7.05 -12.60
CA THR A 58 0.62 -7.21 -11.21
C THR A 58 -0.14 -6.25 -10.33
N VAL A 59 -0.96 -6.79 -9.43
CA VAL A 59 -1.72 -6.00 -8.45
C VAL A 59 -0.79 -5.60 -7.32
N ARG A 60 -0.72 -4.31 -7.02
CA ARG A 60 0.16 -3.74 -5.98
C ARG A 60 -0.60 -2.97 -4.92
N TRP A 61 -1.65 -2.27 -5.31
CA TRP A 61 -2.43 -1.41 -4.43
C TRP A 61 -3.93 -1.62 -4.64
N TRP A 62 -4.73 -1.20 -3.66
CA TRP A 62 -6.17 -1.06 -3.79
C TRP A 62 -6.58 0.40 -3.58
N GLY A 63 -7.74 0.78 -4.11
CA GLY A 63 -8.33 2.11 -3.95
C GLY A 63 -9.79 2.04 -3.51
N GLY A 64 -10.26 3.05 -2.79
CA GLY A 64 -11.64 3.18 -2.31
C GLY A 64 -12.32 4.41 -2.90
N TRP A 65 -13.48 4.22 -3.51
CA TRP A 65 -14.14 5.21 -4.36
C TRP A 65 -15.56 5.55 -3.94
N THR A 66 -16.02 6.74 -4.33
CA THR A 66 -17.41 7.17 -4.18
C THR A 66 -18.36 6.58 -5.24
N ALA A 67 -17.84 6.02 -6.34
CA ALA A 67 -18.63 5.51 -7.46
C ALA A 67 -17.94 4.35 -8.20
N SER A 68 -18.75 3.56 -8.94
CA SER A 68 -18.31 2.43 -9.77
C SER A 68 -17.49 2.86 -10.99
N THR A 69 -17.65 4.10 -11.44
CA THR A 69 -16.92 4.71 -12.55
C THR A 69 -16.72 6.18 -12.21
N ALA A 70 -15.55 6.74 -12.56
CA ALA A 70 -15.14 8.08 -12.14
C ALA A 70 -15.19 8.22 -10.59
N GLY A 71 -15.80 9.28 -10.07
CA GLY A 71 -15.85 9.54 -8.63
C GLY A 71 -14.50 9.95 -8.03
N THR A 72 -14.48 10.06 -6.71
CA THR A 72 -13.31 10.52 -5.95
C THR A 72 -12.67 9.33 -5.24
N CYS A 73 -11.35 9.19 -5.37
CA CYS A 73 -10.56 8.28 -4.56
C CYS A 73 -10.45 8.85 -3.15
N LEU A 74 -11.01 8.14 -2.17
CA LEU A 74 -11.04 8.57 -0.77
C LEU A 74 -10.08 7.78 0.13
N ALA A 75 -9.58 6.66 -0.36
CA ALA A 75 -8.64 5.82 0.38
C ALA A 75 -7.83 4.98 -0.61
N TYR A 76 -6.65 4.58 -0.18
CA TYR A 76 -5.80 3.62 -0.88
C TYR A 76 -4.92 2.90 0.13
N GLY A 77 -4.35 1.76 -0.28
CA GLY A 77 -3.38 1.05 0.54
C GLY A 77 -2.66 -0.03 -0.24
N PRO A 78 -1.46 -0.44 0.22
CA PRO A 78 -0.71 -1.51 -0.43
C PRO A 78 -1.39 -2.86 -0.19
N VAL A 79 -1.27 -3.76 -1.15
CA VAL A 79 -1.72 -5.14 -1.01
C VAL A 79 -0.82 -5.91 -0.05
N GLY A 80 -1.43 -6.68 0.86
CA GLY A 80 -0.73 -7.65 1.72
C GLY A 80 0.06 -7.07 2.91
N GLY A 81 -0.03 -5.76 3.13
CA GLY A 81 0.63 -5.06 4.23
C GLY A 81 -0.32 -4.63 5.34
N THR A 82 0.20 -4.62 6.57
CA THR A 82 -0.39 -3.88 7.69
C THR A 82 0.49 -2.66 7.93
N PRO A 83 -0.02 -1.43 7.74
CA PRO A 83 0.77 -0.24 7.96
C PRO A 83 1.10 -0.03 9.43
N PHE A 84 2.26 0.58 9.68
CA PHE A 84 2.73 0.95 11.00
C PHE A 84 3.36 2.35 10.98
N GLU A 85 3.34 2.99 12.14
CA GLU A 85 3.99 4.27 12.39
C GLU A 85 5.49 4.07 12.60
N PHE A 86 6.28 5.09 12.27
CA PHE A 86 7.74 5.05 12.38
C PHE A 86 8.28 6.46 12.62
N ILE A 87 9.55 6.53 13.02
CA ILE A 87 10.35 7.76 12.96
C ILE A 87 11.65 7.48 12.20
N CYS A 88 12.30 8.52 11.70
CA CYS A 88 13.64 8.38 11.11
C CYS A 88 14.70 8.81 12.11
N ASP A 89 15.78 8.05 12.18
CA ASP A 89 17.06 8.50 12.72
C ASP A 89 17.94 8.90 11.54
N LEU A 90 18.12 10.21 11.34
CA LEU A 90 18.90 10.76 10.23
C LEU A 90 20.41 10.65 10.46
N THR A 91 20.86 10.33 11.68
CA THR A 91 22.28 10.12 11.97
C THR A 91 22.67 8.68 11.66
N ALA A 92 21.85 7.72 12.08
CA ALA A 92 22.05 6.31 11.77
C ALA A 92 21.50 5.90 10.39
N GLU A 93 20.77 6.80 9.73
CA GLU A 93 20.07 6.55 8.46
C GLU A 93 19.14 5.33 8.53
N THR A 94 18.41 5.21 9.64
CA THR A 94 17.48 4.10 9.89
C THR A 94 16.05 4.58 10.04
N VAL A 95 15.13 3.67 9.72
CA VAL A 95 13.73 3.75 10.09
C VAL A 95 13.56 3.03 11.41
N ILE A 96 13.08 3.73 12.43
CA ILE A 96 12.79 3.18 13.75
C ILE A 96 11.30 2.85 13.81
N ALA A 97 11.00 1.57 14.00
CA ALA A 97 9.66 1.03 14.16
C ALA A 97 9.74 -0.18 15.11
N PRO A 98 9.43 0.00 16.41
CA PRO A 98 9.57 -1.08 17.39
C PRO A 98 8.80 -2.34 16.99
N ALA A 99 9.44 -3.51 17.13
CA ALA A 99 8.88 -4.82 16.81
C ALA A 99 8.19 -4.90 15.43
N HIS A 100 8.78 -4.29 14.40
CA HIS A 100 8.19 -4.22 13.06
C HIS A 100 8.02 -5.59 12.37
N GLY A 101 8.76 -6.62 12.80
CA GLY A 101 8.63 -7.99 12.29
C GLY A 101 9.05 -8.18 10.82
N LEU A 102 9.78 -7.20 10.27
CA LEU A 102 10.28 -7.24 8.89
C LEU A 102 11.62 -7.95 8.82
N SER A 103 11.91 -8.52 7.66
CA SER A 103 13.18 -9.17 7.35
C SER A 103 13.82 -8.57 6.09
N ASN A 104 15.13 -8.68 5.97
CA ASN A 104 15.87 -8.22 4.79
C ASN A 104 15.28 -8.80 3.49
N GLY A 105 15.23 -7.98 2.45
CA GLY A 105 14.68 -8.32 1.14
C GLY A 105 13.16 -8.17 1.01
N GLN A 106 12.44 -7.90 2.10
CA GLN A 106 11.00 -7.60 2.01
C GLN A 106 10.77 -6.24 1.35
N MET A 107 9.73 -6.18 0.52
CA MET A 107 9.29 -4.96 -0.13
C MET A 107 8.41 -4.13 0.80
N ILE A 108 8.69 -2.83 0.88
CA ILE A 108 7.95 -1.86 1.66
C ILE A 108 7.65 -0.60 0.85
N VAL A 109 6.70 0.18 1.34
CA VAL A 109 6.32 1.48 0.78
C VAL A 109 6.09 2.49 1.90
N PHE A 110 6.40 3.75 1.62
CA PHE A 110 6.05 4.90 2.44
C PHE A 110 4.95 5.71 1.74
N TYR A 111 3.87 6.03 2.44
CA TYR A 111 2.71 6.71 1.86
C TYR A 111 1.88 7.48 2.88
N GLY A 112 1.04 8.41 2.42
CA GLY A 112 0.17 9.25 3.24
C GLY A 112 0.64 10.69 3.39
N GLY A 113 1.56 11.16 2.54
CA GLY A 113 2.09 12.53 2.56
C GLY A 113 3.59 12.63 2.28
N THR A 114 4.23 13.66 2.84
CA THR A 114 5.67 13.90 2.67
C THR A 114 6.51 12.83 3.36
N VAL A 115 7.06 11.91 2.57
CA VAL A 115 7.92 10.79 3.03
C VAL A 115 9.32 11.28 3.46
N PRO A 116 10.15 10.43 4.11
CA PRO A 116 11.51 10.81 4.47
C PRO A 116 12.32 11.32 3.28
N GLY A 117 13.17 12.32 3.53
CA GLY A 117 14.06 12.86 2.50
C GLY A 117 14.96 11.77 1.91
N GLY A 118 15.14 11.75 0.59
CA GLY A 118 15.83 10.67 -0.14
C GLY A 118 14.89 9.57 -0.64
N LEU A 119 13.64 9.53 -0.19
CA LEU A 119 12.61 8.61 -0.66
C LEU A 119 11.54 9.34 -1.49
N THR A 120 10.80 8.58 -2.28
CA THR A 120 9.64 9.04 -3.07
C THR A 120 8.40 8.29 -2.63
N GLU A 121 7.30 9.01 -2.43
CA GLU A 121 6.03 8.42 -1.97
C GLU A 121 5.55 7.31 -2.91
N GLY A 122 5.05 6.21 -2.34
CA GLY A 122 4.51 5.08 -3.09
C GLY A 122 5.55 4.25 -3.85
N THR A 123 6.83 4.64 -3.82
CA THR A 123 7.91 3.86 -4.42
C THR A 123 8.21 2.62 -3.57
N ILE A 124 8.40 1.48 -4.24
CA ILE A 124 8.76 0.23 -3.58
C ILE A 124 10.24 0.26 -3.24
N TYR A 125 10.55 0.05 -1.97
CA TYR A 125 11.90 -0.12 -1.44
C TYR A 125 12.07 -1.50 -0.83
N TYR A 126 13.31 -1.87 -0.57
CA TYR A 126 13.67 -3.13 0.07
C TYR A 126 14.28 -2.90 1.45
N VAL A 127 13.79 -3.66 2.42
CA VAL A 127 14.35 -3.71 3.78
C VAL A 127 15.76 -4.29 3.73
N ILE A 128 16.72 -3.63 4.36
CA ILE A 128 18.08 -4.11 4.59
C ILE A 128 18.51 -3.79 6.03
N SER A 129 19.58 -4.43 6.52
CA SER A 129 20.10 -4.21 7.88
C SER A 129 19.04 -4.29 8.98
N ALA A 130 18.01 -5.13 8.82
CA ALA A 130 16.92 -5.24 9.77
C ALA A 130 17.40 -5.73 11.14
N ALA A 131 17.06 -4.99 12.17
CA ALA A 131 17.12 -5.37 13.58
C ALA A 131 15.69 -5.54 14.13
N THR A 132 15.53 -5.68 15.44
CA THR A 132 14.20 -5.85 16.07
C THR A 132 13.32 -4.60 15.92
N ASP A 133 13.93 -3.42 16.08
CA ASP A 133 13.22 -2.14 16.24
C ASP A 133 13.59 -1.10 15.18
N ASN A 134 14.48 -1.46 14.25
CA ASN A 134 14.89 -0.58 13.18
C ASN A 134 15.38 -1.36 11.96
N PHE A 135 15.39 -0.67 10.82
CA PHE A 135 15.93 -1.18 9.57
C PHE A 135 16.41 -0.03 8.69
N GLN A 136 17.20 -0.35 7.68
CA GLN A 136 17.55 0.56 6.59
C GLN A 136 16.79 0.18 5.31
N VAL A 137 16.79 1.08 4.33
CA VAL A 137 16.07 0.88 3.06
C VAL A 137 17.01 1.00 1.87
N SER A 138 16.70 0.27 0.82
CA SER A 138 17.45 0.26 -0.45
C SER A 138 16.50 0.31 -1.65
N ALA A 139 16.98 0.84 -2.78
CA ALA A 139 16.18 0.95 -4.01
C ALA A 139 16.05 -0.39 -4.77
N THR A 140 16.97 -1.32 -4.53
CA THR A 140 17.02 -2.64 -5.17
C THR A 140 17.20 -3.71 -4.12
N SER A 141 16.76 -4.94 -4.41
CA SER A 141 16.91 -6.05 -3.47
C SER A 141 18.38 -6.31 -3.16
N GLY A 142 18.77 -6.21 -1.88
CA GLY A 142 20.16 -6.35 -1.43
C GLY A 142 21.08 -5.19 -1.85
N GLY A 143 20.52 -4.06 -2.28
CA GLY A 143 21.28 -2.88 -2.68
C GLY A 143 21.87 -2.11 -1.51
N SER A 144 22.55 -1.00 -1.83
CA SER A 144 23.08 -0.07 -0.83
C SER A 144 21.97 0.68 -0.08
N ALA A 145 22.26 1.05 1.16
CA ALA A 145 21.39 1.90 1.96
C ALA A 145 21.17 3.26 1.28
N ILE A 146 19.93 3.75 1.37
CA ILE A 146 19.56 5.09 0.96
C ILE A 146 19.76 6.04 2.14
N ASN A 147 20.44 7.15 1.89
CA ASN A 147 20.63 8.21 2.87
C ASN A 147 19.30 8.92 3.14
N LEU A 148 18.86 8.91 4.40
CA LEU A 148 17.65 9.61 4.84
C LEU A 148 18.01 11.06 5.22
N THR A 149 17.46 12.03 4.50
CA THR A 149 17.90 13.44 4.62
C THR A 149 16.90 14.36 5.32
N ALA A 150 15.68 13.88 5.60
CA ALA A 150 14.65 14.62 6.32
C ALA A 150 13.64 13.69 6.99
N GLN A 151 12.99 14.17 8.05
CA GLN A 151 11.88 13.46 8.69
C GLN A 151 10.65 13.36 7.77
N ALA A 152 9.85 12.30 7.94
CA ALA A 152 8.53 12.21 7.34
C ALA A 152 7.50 13.13 8.05
N ALA A 153 6.42 13.46 7.36
CA ALA A 153 5.24 14.03 7.99
C ALA A 153 4.56 13.00 8.91
N ALA A 154 3.89 13.47 9.97
CA ALA A 154 3.21 12.60 10.94
C ALA A 154 2.06 11.75 10.35
N THR A 155 1.59 12.09 9.14
CA THR A 155 0.57 11.33 8.42
C THR A 155 1.13 10.14 7.64
N VAL A 156 2.44 10.07 7.45
CA VAL A 156 3.09 9.02 6.66
C VAL A 156 3.15 7.72 7.46
N LEU A 157 2.79 6.64 6.78
CA LEU A 157 2.91 5.28 7.27
C LEU A 157 3.90 4.50 6.41
N CYS A 158 4.54 3.51 7.03
CA CYS A 158 5.28 2.48 6.34
C CYS A 158 4.45 1.21 6.33
N SER A 159 4.49 0.46 5.23
CA SER A 159 3.82 -0.85 5.16
C SER A 159 4.58 -1.78 4.24
N ARG A 160 4.50 -3.08 4.53
CA ARG A 160 4.90 -4.10 3.56
C ARG A 160 3.99 -4.01 2.33
N ILE A 161 4.54 -4.30 1.17
CA ILE A 161 3.74 -4.50 -0.04
C ILE A 161 4.04 -5.88 -0.59
N ILE A 162 2.99 -6.63 -0.93
CA ILE A 162 3.08 -7.92 -1.61
C ILE A 162 2.43 -7.77 -2.98
N PRO A 163 3.19 -7.42 -4.02
CA PRO A 163 2.72 -7.49 -5.39
C PRO A 163 2.24 -8.91 -5.73
N GLU A 164 1.05 -9.03 -6.30
CA GLU A 164 0.49 -10.28 -6.80
C GLU A 164 0.44 -10.27 -8.32
N ALA A 165 1.29 -11.09 -8.95
CA ALA A 165 1.42 -11.16 -10.40
C ALA A 165 0.52 -12.24 -10.99
N PHE A 166 -0.26 -11.88 -12.02
CA PHE A 166 -1.17 -12.77 -12.73
C PHE A 166 -0.58 -13.13 -14.08
N GLY A 167 0.05 -14.31 -14.20
CA GLY A 167 0.59 -14.82 -15.47
C GLY A 167 -0.49 -15.23 -16.48
N SER A 168 -1.71 -15.49 -16.00
CA SER A 168 -2.91 -15.78 -16.78
C SER A 168 -4.10 -15.00 -16.22
N GLN A 169 -5.24 -14.99 -16.91
CA GLN A 169 -6.48 -14.51 -16.32
C GLN A 169 -6.72 -15.21 -14.97
N GLY A 170 -7.08 -14.43 -13.96
CA GLY A 170 -7.36 -14.94 -12.62
C GLY A 170 -8.29 -14.02 -11.85
N THR A 171 -8.40 -14.28 -10.55
CA THR A 171 -9.16 -13.44 -9.63
C THR A 171 -8.30 -13.02 -8.44
N PHE A 172 -8.52 -11.79 -7.98
CA PHE A 172 -7.91 -11.26 -6.76
C PHE A 172 -9.01 -10.99 -5.74
N THR A 173 -8.88 -11.53 -4.54
CA THR A 173 -9.80 -11.26 -3.44
C THR A 173 -9.18 -10.21 -2.52
N LEU A 174 -9.78 -9.03 -2.46
CA LEU A 174 -9.34 -8.02 -1.49
C LEU A 174 -9.81 -8.45 -0.10
N GLN A 175 -8.90 -9.09 0.64
CA GLN A 175 -9.13 -9.46 2.02
C GLN A 175 -9.24 -8.20 2.89
N SER A 176 -10.10 -8.24 3.90
CA SER A 176 -10.30 -7.13 4.85
C SER A 176 -8.94 -6.63 5.37
N LEU A 177 -8.56 -5.42 4.97
CA LEU A 177 -7.32 -4.78 5.42
C LEU A 177 -7.57 -4.01 6.72
N THR A 178 -6.71 -4.22 7.72
CA THR A 178 -6.53 -3.23 8.79
C THR A 178 -5.74 -2.04 8.20
N ILE A 179 -6.44 -1.02 7.68
CA ILE A 179 -5.79 0.23 7.24
C ILE A 179 -5.84 1.25 8.37
N ALA A 180 -4.68 1.59 8.93
CA ALA A 180 -4.53 2.80 9.72
C ALA A 180 -4.69 4.02 8.79
N ILE A 181 -5.66 4.89 9.09
CA ILE A 181 -5.82 6.21 8.51
C ILE A 181 -5.73 7.20 9.67
N ASN A 182 -4.75 8.11 9.65
CA ASN A 182 -4.61 9.22 10.59
C ASN A 182 -5.10 10.53 9.95
N LYS A 183 -5.66 11.37 10.82
CA LYS A 183 -6.49 12.57 10.58
C LYS A 183 -5.99 13.52 9.51
#